data_AF-A0A967U494-F1
#
_entry.id   AF-A0A967U494-F1
#
_cell.length_a   1.000
_cell.length_b   1.000
_cell.length_c   1.000
_cell.angle_alpha   90.00
_cell.angle_beta   90.00
_cell.angle_gamma   90.00
#
_symmetry.space_group_name_H-M   'P 1'
#
loop_
_entity.id
_entity.type
_entity.pdbx_description
1 polymer ?
#
loop_
_entity_poly.entity_id
_entity_poly.type
_entity_poly.pdbx_seq_one_letter_code
_entity_poly.pdbx_strand_id
1 'polypeptide(L)' 'WLYIYLADTAASTYYDPVAWHSHEMVFGFTTAVIAGFLLTAVRNWTGIDTLQGAGLAALALLWLAGRLLPFLESM' A
#
# COMPACT_ATOMS: atom_id res chain seq x y z
N TRP A 1 8.15 6.19 -1.90
CA TRP A 1 8.92 6.77 -3.03
C TRP A 1 9.81 7.91 -2.57
N LEU A 2 9.28 8.93 -1.88
CA LEU A 2 10.03 10.11 -1.48
C LEU A 2 11.24 9.75 -0.61
N TYR A 3 11.09 8.77 0.27
CA TYR A 3 12.20 8.25 1.08
C TYR A 3 13.37 7.71 0.24
N ILE A 4 13.12 6.91 -0.80
CA ILE A 4 14.18 6.35 -1.66
C ILE A 4 14.81 7.44 -2.54
N TYR A 5 14.03 8.42 -2.98
CA TYR A 5 14.54 9.58 -3.74
C TYR A 5 15.36 10.54 -2.87
N LEU A 6 15.00 10.73 -1.59
CA LEU A 6 15.69 11.65 -0.66
C LEU A 6 16.89 11.01 0.04
N ALA A 7 16.85 9.70 0.29
CA ALA A 7 17.90 8.99 1.01
C ALA A 7 19.07 8.57 0.10
N ASP A 8 19.00 8.83 -1.21
CA ASP A 8 20.00 8.43 -2.23
C ASP A 8 20.42 6.95 -2.12
N THR A 9 19.52 6.10 -1.61
CA THR A 9 19.75 4.65 -1.43
C THR A 9 19.69 3.87 -2.75
N ALA A 10 19.61 4.60 -3.87
CA ALA A 10 19.59 4.07 -5.23
C ALA A 10 20.90 3.37 -5.65
N ALA A 11 22.00 3.63 -4.94
CA ALA A 11 23.30 3.06 -5.30
C ALA A 11 23.50 1.59 -4.87
N SER A 12 22.67 1.03 -3.97
CA SER A 12 22.95 -0.32 -3.42
C SER A 12 21.74 -1.21 -3.13
N THR A 13 20.52 -0.83 -3.52
CA THR A 13 19.31 -1.61 -3.21
C THR A 13 18.74 -2.28 -4.48
N TYR A 14 18.30 -3.52 -4.36
CA TYR A 14 17.83 -4.46 -5.41
C TYR A 14 16.84 -3.93 -6.48
N TYR A 15 16.28 -2.72 -6.33
CA TYR A 15 15.32 -2.12 -7.28
C TYR A 15 15.79 -0.75 -7.77
N ASP A 16 15.89 -0.60 -9.09
CA ASP A 16 15.96 0.70 -9.76
C ASP A 16 14.80 1.62 -9.29
N PRO A 17 15.02 2.93 -9.06
CA PRO A 17 13.97 3.84 -8.58
C PRO A 17 12.69 3.86 -9.42
N VAL A 18 12.78 3.63 -10.73
CA VAL A 18 11.60 3.54 -11.60
C VAL A 18 10.88 2.21 -11.38
N ALA A 19 11.63 1.09 -11.28
CA ALA A 19 11.05 -0.21 -10.96
C ALA A 19 10.32 -0.20 -9.61
N TRP A 20 10.91 0.43 -8.59
CA TRP A 20 10.25 0.63 -7.29
C TRP A 20 9.00 1.50 -7.40
N HIS A 21 9.06 2.60 -8.16
CA HIS A 21 7.89 3.44 -8.41
C HIS A 21 6.74 2.66 -9.05
N SER A 22 7.02 1.89 -10.11
CA SER A 22 6.03 1.05 -10.77
C SER A 22 5.43 0.01 -9.82
N HIS A 23 6.26 -0.64 -9.01
CA HIS A 23 5.79 -1.58 -7.99
C HIS A 23 4.83 -0.90 -7.01
N GLU A 24 5.21 0.27 -6.49
CA GLU A 24 4.39 1.05 -5.56
C GLU A 24 3.05 1.52 -6.17
N MET A 25 3.02 1.82 -7.47
CA MET A 25 1.78 2.22 -8.16
C MET A 25 0.82 1.05 -8.36
N VAL A 26 1.34 -0.13 -8.72
CA VAL A 26 0.52 -1.32 -8.96
C VAL A 26 0.07 -1.97 -7.65
N PHE A 27 0.99 -2.23 -6.72
CA PHE A 27 0.67 -3.03 -5.53
C PHE A 27 0.30 -2.19 -4.32
N GLY A 28 0.76 -0.94 -4.24
CA GLY A 28 0.45 -0.07 -3.12
C GLY A 28 -0.74 0.84 -3.39
N PHE A 29 -0.67 1.66 -4.46
CA PHE A 29 -1.72 2.62 -4.79
C PHE A 29 -2.98 1.94 -5.33
N THR A 30 -2.86 1.12 -6.38
CA THR A 30 -4.04 0.52 -7.04
C THR A 30 -4.83 -0.38 -6.09
N THR A 31 -4.16 -1.18 -5.25
CA THR A 31 -4.83 -2.03 -4.26
C THR A 31 -5.59 -1.21 -3.21
N ALA A 32 -5.01 -0.12 -2.71
CA ALA A 32 -5.66 0.78 -1.77
C ALA A 32 -6.91 1.46 -2.38
N VAL A 33 -6.80 1.90 -3.63
CA VAL A 33 -7.93 2.48 -4.37
C VAL A 33 -9.04 1.46 -4.56
N ILE A 34 -8.72 0.24 -5.01
CA ILE A 34 -9.70 -0.84 -5.19
C ILE A 34 -10.39 -1.15 -3.84
N ALA A 35 -9.62 -1.32 -2.77
CA ALA A 35 -10.18 -1.61 -1.45
C ALA A 35 -11.11 -0.49 -0.95
N GLY A 36 -10.67 0.77 -1.01
CA GLY A 36 -11.47 1.92 -0.59
C GLY A 36 -12.74 2.10 -1.43
N PHE A 37 -12.63 1.90 -2.75
CA PHE A 37 -13.77 1.91 -3.65
C PHE A 37 -14.77 0.81 -3.27
N LEU A 38 -14.32 -0.43 -3.08
CA LEU A 38 -15.22 -1.56 -2.74
C LEU A 38 -15.88 -1.39 -1.37
N LEU A 39 -15.13 -0.94 -0.35
CA LEU A 39 -15.67 -0.66 0.98
C LEU A 39 -16.82 0.36 0.95
N THR A 40 -16.81 1.27 -0.02
CA THR A 40 -17.87 2.28 -0.20
C THR A 40 -18.96 1.78 -1.14
N ALA A 41 -18.58 1.25 -2.30
CA ALA A 41 -19.48 0.83 -3.37
C ALA A 41 -20.39 -0.33 -2.93
N VAL A 42 -19.83 -1.33 -2.24
CA VAL A 42 -20.60 -2.48 -1.72
C VAL A 42 -21.70 -1.99 -0.79
N ARG A 43 -21.36 -1.11 0.17
CA ARG A 43 -22.35 -0.55 1.10
C ARG A 43 -23.42 0.25 0.36
N ASN A 44 -23.02 1.07 -0.61
CA ASN A 44 -23.93 1.90 -1.39
C ASN A 44 -24.93 1.10 -2.23
N TRP A 45 -24.51 -0.03 -2.81
CA TRP A 45 -25.38 -0.83 -3.70
C TRP A 45 -26.16 -1.93 -2.98
N THR A 46 -25.59 -2.53 -1.94
CA THR A 46 -26.20 -3.68 -1.26
C THR A 46 -26.91 -3.29 0.03
N GLY A 47 -26.58 -2.13 0.62
CA GLY A 47 -27.05 -1.74 1.95
C GLY A 47 -26.41 -2.55 3.10
N ILE A 48 -25.52 -3.50 2.81
CA ILE A 48 -24.82 -4.29 3.81
C ILE A 48 -23.66 -3.46 4.38
N ASP A 49 -23.52 -3.48 5.71
CA ASP A 49 -22.41 -2.80 6.36
C ASP A 49 -21.07 -3.45 5.97
N THR A 50 -20.14 -2.61 5.54
CA THR A 50 -18.76 -2.99 5.25
C THR A 50 -17.89 -2.88 6.50
N LEU A 51 -16.63 -3.33 6.41
CA LEU A 51 -15.70 -3.29 7.54
C LEU A 51 -15.52 -1.85 8.05
N GLN A 52 -15.69 -1.68 9.35
CA GLN A 52 -15.55 -0.40 10.06
C GLN A 52 -14.69 -0.57 11.32
N GLY A 53 -14.21 0.54 11.88
CA GLY A 53 -13.45 0.56 13.13
C GLY A 53 -12.22 -0.34 13.09
N ALA A 54 -12.14 -1.29 14.03
CA ALA A 54 -11.00 -2.19 14.18
C ALA A 54 -10.74 -3.08 12.95
N GLY A 55 -11.79 -3.53 12.25
CA GLY A 55 -11.63 -4.34 11.05
C GLY A 55 -10.99 -3.56 9.89
N LEU A 56 -11.38 -2.29 9.75
CA LEU A 56 -10.76 -1.39 8.78
C LEU A 56 -9.30 -1.06 9.17
N ALA A 57 -9.04 -0.85 10.46
CA ALA A 57 -7.69 -0.64 10.96
C ALA A 57 -6.78 -1.85 10.69
N ALA A 58 -7.27 -3.08 10.87
CA ALA A 58 -6.53 -4.30 10.56
C ALA A 58 -6.16 -4.38 9.07
N LEU A 59 -7.09 -4.04 8.16
CA LEU A 59 -6.81 -3.97 6.72
C LEU A 59 -5.75 -2.89 6.41
N ALA A 60 -5.85 -1.72 7.02
CA ALA A 60 -4.88 -0.65 6.83
C ALA A 60 -3.48 -1.03 7.33
N LEU A 61 -3.41 -1.71 8.49
CA LEU A 61 -2.15 -2.21 9.06
C LEU A 61 -1.54 -3.32 8.20
N LEU A 62 -2.35 -4.25 7.69
CA LEU A 62 -1.89 -5.30 6.78
C LEU A 62 -1.30 -4.69 5.50
N TRP A 63 -1.96 -3.68 4.95
CA TRP A 63 -1.45 -2.95 3.78
C TRP A 63 -0.15 -2.20 4.08
N LEU A 64 -0.06 -1.54 5.25
CA LEU A 64 1.17 -0.88 5.69
C LEU A 64 2.32 -1.88 5.88
N ALA A 65 2.05 -3.05 6.45
CA ALA A 65 3.07 -4.08 6.64
C ALA A 65 3.71 -4.51 5.31
N GLY A 66 2.91 -4.69 4.26
CA GLY A 66 3.42 -4.99 2.92
C GLY A 66 4.34 -3.91 2.35
N ARG A 67 4.15 -2.65 2.76
CA ARG A 67 5.01 -1.53 2.36
C ARG A 67 6.26 -1.37 3.21
N LEU A 68 6.22 -1.78 4.48
CA LEU A 68 7.33 -1.66 5.40
C LEU A 68 8.31 -2.85 5.33
N LEU A 69 7.83 -4.02 4.91
CA LEU A 69 8.64 -5.25 4.84
C LEU A 69 9.92 -5.09 4.00
N PRO A 70 9.89 -4.48 2.79
CA PRO A 70 11.10 -4.31 1.98
C PRO A 70 12.17 -3.44 2.65
N PHE A 71 11.77 -2.53 3.55
CA PHE A 71 12.69 -1.68 4.29
C PHE A 71 13.34 -2.40 5.47
N LEU A 72 12.63 -3.37 6.09
CA LEU A 72 13.17 -4.21 7.16
C LEU A 72 14.25 -5.16 6.65
N GLU A 73 14.08 -5.72 5.45
CA GLU A 73 15.08 -6.58 4.80
C GLU A 73 16.34 -5.80 4.37
N SER A 74 16.24 -4.48 4.23
CA SER A 74 17.36 -3.62 3.80
C SER A 74 18.22 -3.07 4.95
N MET A 75 17.93 -3.44 6.21
CA MET A 75 18.64 -3.00 7.42
C MET A 75 19.78 -3.94 7.85
#